data_AF-A0A7S2DRG1-F1
#
_entry.id   AF-A0A7S2DRG1-F1
#
_cell.length_a   1.000
_cell.length_b   1.000
_cell.length_c   1.000
_cell.angle_alpha   90.00
_cell.angle_beta   90.00
_cell.angle_gamma   90.00
#
_symmetry.space_group_name_H-M   'P 1'
#
loop_
_entity.id
_entity.type
_entity.pdbx_description
1 polymer ?
#
loop_
_entity_poly.entity_id
_entity_poly.type
_entity_poly.pdbx_seq_one_letter_code
_entity_poly.pdbx_strand_id
1 'polypeptide(L)'
;KIQGGHDGKEQGERRFRCDAGHGLFLCSTDVELSNGTDKNPKVVKKPFSLEEKLTGLVGMGSAKADFLSLRNRLEIGKRRAVFGVQDRHPLHMILVGSSGVDFAGIAEVLAGLYYDLGVIQKNTVTEADHSELVGSSTEQTERQTDAILRKASHG
;
A
#
# COMPACT_ATOMS: atom_id res chain seq x y z
N LYS A 1 35.22 -2.66 -1.32
CA LYS A 1 34.34 -3.76 -1.79
C LYS A 1 33.61 -4.31 -0.56
N ILE A 2 32.38 -3.87 -0.30
CA ILE A 2 31.58 -4.39 0.82
C ILE A 2 30.76 -5.54 0.25
N GLN A 3 30.98 -6.72 0.81
CA GLN A 3 30.52 -8.00 0.31
C GLN A 3 29.49 -8.55 1.30
N GLY A 4 28.26 -8.74 0.84
CA GLY A 4 27.28 -9.64 1.46
C GLY A 4 26.51 -9.09 2.66
N GLY A 5 25.21 -8.82 2.48
CA GLY A 5 24.28 -8.77 3.61
C GLY A 5 24.11 -10.17 4.21
N HIS A 6 24.20 -10.27 5.54
CA HIS A 6 24.05 -11.53 6.27
C HIS A 6 22.56 -11.82 6.55
N ASP A 7 22.14 -13.07 6.33
CA ASP A 7 20.74 -13.55 6.34
C ASP A 7 20.18 -13.88 7.73
N GLY A 8 20.81 -13.35 8.79
CA GLY A 8 20.39 -13.57 10.19
C GLY A 8 20.63 -14.99 10.71
N LYS A 9 21.52 -15.76 10.07
CA LYS A 9 21.98 -17.08 10.55
C LYS A 9 23.34 -16.98 11.22
N GLU A 10 23.46 -17.66 12.36
CA GLU A 10 24.73 -17.88 13.05
C GLU A 10 24.91 -19.40 13.18
N GLN A 11 26.02 -19.93 12.68
CA GLN A 11 26.31 -21.38 12.65
C GLN A 11 25.21 -22.24 11.98
N GLY A 12 24.51 -21.69 10.99
CA GLY A 12 23.46 -22.40 10.25
C GLY A 12 22.07 -22.35 10.89
N GLU A 13 21.96 -21.93 12.16
CA GLU A 13 20.67 -21.70 12.81
C GLU A 13 20.25 -20.23 12.71
N ARG A 14 18.98 -20.02 12.38
CA ARG A 14 18.41 -18.67 12.22
C ARG A 14 18.05 -18.12 13.59
N ARG A 15 18.88 -17.20 14.11
CA ARG A 15 18.71 -16.58 15.44
C ARG A 15 17.80 -15.35 15.43
N PHE A 16 17.71 -14.66 14.29
CA PHE A 16 16.88 -13.46 14.16
C PHE A 16 15.99 -13.52 12.90
N ARG A 17 14.75 -13.05 13.03
CA ARG A 17 13.77 -12.88 11.94
C ARG A 17 13.65 -11.39 11.56
N CYS A 18 14.72 -10.79 11.04
CA CYS A 18 14.58 -9.52 10.32
C CYS A 18 15.15 -9.65 8.91
N ASP A 19 14.65 -8.84 7.99
CA ASP A 19 15.25 -8.69 6.66
C ASP A 19 16.67 -8.12 6.79
N ALA A 20 17.53 -8.44 5.82
CA ALA A 20 18.91 -7.96 5.81
C ALA A 20 18.95 -6.43 5.98
N GLY A 21 19.68 -5.96 7.00
CA GLY A 21 19.91 -4.53 7.26
C GLY A 21 19.00 -3.86 8.31
N HIS A 22 18.08 -4.58 8.96
CA HIS A 22 17.18 -4.04 10.00
C HIS A 22 17.51 -4.46 11.45
N GLY A 23 18.59 -5.21 11.67
CA GLY A 23 19.00 -5.62 13.02
C GLY A 23 19.69 -4.49 13.77
N LEU A 24 19.15 -4.10 14.93
CA LEU A 24 19.89 -3.31 15.90
C LEU A 24 20.95 -4.24 16.52
N PHE A 25 22.24 -3.93 16.33
CA PHE A 25 23.30 -4.69 16.98
C PHE A 25 23.31 -4.34 18.47
N LEU A 26 22.77 -5.24 19.29
CA LEU A 26 23.00 -5.25 20.74
C LEU A 26 24.08 -6.28 21.05
N CYS A 27 25.00 -5.92 21.95
CA CYS A 27 26.04 -6.84 22.39
C CYS A 27 25.36 -8.05 23.06
N SER A 28 25.87 -9.26 22.82
CA SER A 28 25.28 -10.49 23.38
C SER A 28 25.27 -10.53 24.91
N THR A 29 26.05 -9.65 25.56
CA THR A 29 26.04 -9.44 27.00
C THR A 29 24.83 -8.66 27.52
N ASP A 30 24.13 -7.93 26.64
CA ASP A 30 23.07 -6.99 27.01
C ASP A 30 21.66 -7.55 26.72
N VAL A 31 21.57 -8.81 26.29
CA VAL A 31 20.32 -9.46 25.88
C VAL A 31 20.10 -10.71 26.72
N GLU A 32 19.11 -10.65 27.62
CA GLU A 32 18.62 -11.85 28.30
C GLU A 32 17.77 -12.68 27.33
N LEU A 33 18.25 -13.90 27.04
CA LEU A 33 17.51 -14.86 26.22
C LEU A 33 16.30 -15.38 26.98
N SER A 34 15.10 -14.96 26.59
CA SER A 34 13.87 -15.57 27.09
C SER A 34 13.66 -16.94 26.44
N ASN A 35 13.54 -18.01 27.23
CA ASN A 35 13.28 -19.38 26.76
C ASN A 35 11.83 -19.62 26.28
N GLY A 36 11.08 -18.55 26.00
CA GLY A 36 9.67 -18.64 25.60
C GLY A 36 9.50 -18.97 24.13
N THR A 37 8.66 -19.95 23.81
CA THR A 37 8.09 -20.06 22.47
C THR A 37 7.07 -18.93 22.31
N ASP A 38 7.34 -18.01 21.38
CA ASP A 38 6.41 -16.91 21.09
C ASP A 38 5.12 -17.51 20.49
N LYS A 39 4.05 -17.57 21.30
CA LYS A 39 2.81 -18.31 20.97
C LYS A 39 1.99 -17.66 19.86
N ASN A 40 2.40 -16.52 19.33
CA ASN A 40 1.64 -15.81 18.32
C ASN A 40 2.58 -15.10 17.31
N PRO A 41 3.04 -15.80 16.25
CA PRO A 41 3.87 -15.16 15.25
C PRO A 41 3.05 -14.07 14.54
N LYS A 42 3.46 -12.80 14.70
CA LYS A 42 2.91 -11.70 13.89
C LYS A 42 3.09 -12.06 12.42
N VAL A 43 1.98 -12.26 11.71
CA VAL A 43 1.98 -12.57 10.27
C VAL A 43 2.66 -11.40 9.55
N VAL A 44 3.89 -11.63 9.07
CA VAL A 44 4.59 -10.68 8.20
C VAL A 44 3.81 -10.64 6.89
N LYS A 45 3.06 -9.57 6.66
CA LYS A 45 2.33 -9.36 5.40
C LYS A 45 3.35 -9.37 4.26
N LYS A 46 3.11 -10.18 3.22
CA LYS A 46 3.93 -10.21 2.00
C LYS A 46 4.06 -8.77 1.45
N PRO A 47 5.26 -8.30 1.05
CA PRO A 47 5.41 -6.97 0.49
C PRO A 47 4.54 -6.83 -0.76
N PHE A 48 3.81 -5.72 -0.88
CA PHE A 48 3.00 -5.45 -2.06
C PHE A 48 3.91 -5.22 -3.27
N SER A 49 3.83 -6.10 -4.27
CA SER A 49 4.56 -5.93 -5.52
C SER A 49 3.69 -5.25 -6.56
N LEU A 50 3.87 -3.94 -6.75
CA LEU A 50 3.16 -3.18 -7.77
C LEU A 50 3.45 -3.72 -9.18
N GLU A 51 4.69 -4.10 -9.45
CA GLU A 51 5.12 -4.59 -10.77
C GLU A 51 4.42 -5.90 -11.15
N GLU A 52 4.29 -6.84 -10.20
CA GLU A 52 3.53 -8.07 -10.41
C GLU A 52 2.05 -7.78 -10.73
N LYS A 53 1.44 -6.89 -9.95
CA LYS A 53 0.03 -6.50 -10.14
C LYS A 53 -0.20 -5.79 -11.48
N LEU A 54 0.69 -4.87 -11.88
CA LEU A 54 0.61 -4.20 -13.17
C LEU A 54 0.90 -5.13 -14.35
N THR A 55 1.75 -6.15 -14.17
CA THR A 55 2.04 -7.14 -15.22
C THR A 55 0.82 -8.02 -15.51
N GLY A 56 0.01 -8.31 -14.49
CA GLY A 56 -1.25 -9.05 -14.64
C GLY A 56 -2.33 -8.31 -15.46
N LEU A 57 -2.29 -6.98 -15.52
CA LEU A 57 -3.20 -6.20 -16.34
C LEU A 57 -2.76 -6.23 -17.81
N VAL A 58 -3.62 -6.69 -18.73
CA VAL A 58 -3.28 -6.77 -20.16
C VAL A 58 -3.42 -5.38 -20.81
N GLY A 59 -2.38 -4.95 -21.53
CA GLY A 59 -2.38 -3.66 -22.24
C GLY A 59 -1.99 -2.46 -21.36
N MET A 60 -2.42 -1.25 -21.76
CA MET A 60 -2.31 0.00 -20.99
C MET A 60 -0.90 0.48 -20.62
N GLY A 61 0.01 0.48 -21.60
CA GLY A 61 1.41 0.90 -21.37
C GLY A 61 1.56 2.30 -20.75
N SER A 62 0.76 3.27 -21.19
CA SER A 62 0.79 4.64 -20.65
C SER A 62 0.37 4.69 -19.18
N ALA A 63 -0.80 4.12 -18.84
CA ALA A 63 -1.30 4.10 -17.46
C ALA A 63 -0.32 3.40 -16.51
N LYS A 64 0.33 2.31 -16.94
CA LYS A 64 1.36 1.62 -16.15
C LYS A 64 2.56 2.53 -15.86
N ALA A 65 3.02 3.29 -16.84
CA ALA A 65 4.10 4.26 -16.65
C ALA A 65 3.68 5.38 -15.68
N ASP A 66 2.43 5.82 -15.75
CA ASP A 66 1.88 6.81 -14.82
C ASP A 66 1.80 6.26 -13.38
N PHE A 67 1.43 5.00 -13.18
CA PHE A 67 1.43 4.36 -11.86
C PHE A 67 2.83 4.23 -11.26
N LEU A 68 3.82 3.85 -12.07
CA LEU A 68 5.22 3.81 -11.63
C LEU A 68 5.73 5.22 -11.26
N SER A 69 5.36 6.23 -12.04
CA SER A 69 5.69 7.63 -11.77
C SER A 69 5.01 8.13 -10.49
N LEU A 70 3.75 7.77 -10.27
CA LEU A 70 2.98 8.07 -9.07
C LEU A 70 3.62 7.45 -7.83
N ARG A 71 4.02 6.17 -7.90
CA ARG A 71 4.75 5.48 -6.82
C ARG A 71 6.02 6.25 -6.45
N ASN A 72 6.87 6.55 -7.44
CA ASN A 72 8.11 7.27 -7.21
C ASN A 72 7.86 8.64 -6.56
N ARG A 73 6.84 9.36 -7.02
CA ARG A 73 6.45 10.66 -6.45
C ARG A 73 6.05 10.52 -4.98
N LEU A 74 5.22 9.54 -4.65
CA LEU A 74 4.78 9.30 -3.27
C LEU A 74 5.93 8.87 -2.35
N GLU A 75 6.83 8.00 -2.83
CA GLU A 75 8.01 7.59 -2.06
C GLU A 75 8.94 8.77 -1.78
N ILE A 76 9.20 9.61 -2.79
CA ILE A 76 10.01 10.83 -2.62
C ILE A 76 9.31 11.81 -1.67
N GLY A 77 8.00 12.03 -1.83
CA GLY A 77 7.20 12.88 -0.95
C GLY A 77 7.28 12.42 0.51
N LYS A 78 7.17 11.11 0.75
CA LYS A 78 7.31 10.51 2.09
C LYS A 78 8.70 10.74 2.69
N ARG A 79 9.76 10.61 1.87
CA ARG A 79 11.13 10.92 2.31
C ARG A 79 11.31 12.40 2.63
N ARG A 80 10.74 13.29 1.81
CA ARG A 80 10.77 14.75 2.02
C ARG A 80 10.01 15.18 3.27
N ALA A 81 8.92 14.50 3.60
CA ALA A 81 8.14 14.77 4.81
C ALA A 81 8.94 14.56 6.09
N VAL A 82 9.91 13.63 6.12
CA VAL A 82 10.85 13.44 7.24
C VAL A 82 11.70 14.69 7.49
N PHE A 83 12.01 15.45 6.43
CA PHE A 83 12.73 16.71 6.51
C PHE A 83 11.81 17.94 6.65
N GLY A 84 10.52 17.73 6.95
CA GLY A 84 9.54 18.80 7.15
C GLY A 84 8.96 19.40 5.85
N VAL A 85 9.33 18.87 4.68
CA VAL A 85 8.79 19.31 3.39
C VAL A 85 7.54 18.51 3.06
N GLN A 86 6.38 19.15 3.16
CA GLN A 86 5.09 18.51 2.86
C GLN A 86 4.75 18.64 1.38
N ASP A 87 4.54 17.51 0.72
CA ASP A 87 4.10 17.46 -0.67
C ASP A 87 2.56 17.45 -0.70
N ARG A 88 1.94 18.57 -1.13
CA ARG A 88 0.50 18.83 -0.95
C ARG A 88 -0.32 18.64 -2.22
N HIS A 89 0.11 17.74 -3.10
CA HIS A 89 -0.61 17.45 -4.35
C HIS A 89 -1.84 16.57 -4.10
N PRO A 90 -2.97 16.88 -4.75
CA PRO A 90 -4.13 16.00 -4.70
C PRO A 90 -3.84 14.63 -5.34
N LEU A 91 -4.47 13.60 -4.80
CA LEU A 91 -4.36 12.21 -5.26
C LEU A 91 -5.59 11.70 -6.00
N HIS A 92 -6.60 12.55 -6.19
CA HIS A 92 -7.75 12.22 -7.03
C HIS A 92 -7.32 12.15 -8.49
N MET A 93 -7.89 11.20 -9.23
CA MET A 93 -7.54 10.96 -10.63
C MET A 93 -8.77 10.50 -11.41
N ILE A 94 -8.73 10.70 -12.73
CA ILE A 94 -9.76 10.24 -13.66
C ILE A 94 -9.12 9.17 -14.53
N LEU A 95 -9.78 8.01 -14.64
CA LEU A 95 -9.38 6.96 -15.56
C LEU A 95 -10.19 7.11 -16.84
N VAL A 96 -9.50 7.15 -17.99
CA VAL A 96 -10.13 7.33 -19.30
C VAL A 96 -9.64 6.24 -20.24
N GLY A 97 -10.57 5.63 -20.98
CA GLY A 97 -10.26 4.58 -21.96
C GLY A 97 -11.53 3.98 -22.58
N SER A 98 -11.33 3.11 -23.56
CA SER A 98 -12.43 2.42 -24.26
C SER A 98 -13.12 1.38 -23.38
N SER A 99 -14.37 1.06 -23.73
CA SER A 99 -15.09 -0.08 -23.14
C SER A 99 -14.28 -1.37 -23.30
N GLY A 100 -14.15 -2.17 -22.23
CA GLY A 100 -13.35 -3.39 -22.18
C GLY A 100 -12.00 -3.25 -21.46
N VAL A 101 -11.66 -2.05 -20.98
CA VAL A 101 -10.54 -1.83 -20.06
C VAL A 101 -10.97 -2.13 -18.63
N ASP A 102 -10.14 -2.86 -17.89
CA ASP A 102 -10.40 -3.22 -16.49
C ASP A 102 -10.05 -2.07 -15.53
N PHE A 103 -10.90 -1.03 -15.50
CA PHE A 103 -10.74 0.10 -14.57
C PHE A 103 -10.92 -0.32 -13.11
N ALA A 104 -11.78 -1.32 -12.85
CA ALA A 104 -11.99 -1.87 -11.51
C ALA A 104 -10.70 -2.52 -10.98
N GLY A 105 -10.07 -3.38 -11.78
CA GLY A 105 -8.78 -3.98 -11.44
C GLY A 105 -7.70 -2.93 -11.18
N ILE A 106 -7.67 -1.85 -11.95
CA ILE A 106 -6.75 -0.72 -11.71
C ILE A 106 -7.00 -0.05 -10.36
N ALA A 107 -8.27 0.17 -9.99
CA ALA A 107 -8.62 0.76 -8.71
C ALA A 107 -8.12 -0.11 -7.54
N GLU A 108 -8.22 -1.44 -7.66
CA GLU A 108 -7.65 -2.36 -6.66
C GLU A 108 -6.13 -2.32 -6.56
N VAL A 109 -5.43 -2.21 -7.70
CA VAL A 109 -3.97 -2.04 -7.71
C VAL A 109 -3.58 -0.73 -7.04
N LEU A 110 -4.30 0.36 -7.33
CA LEU A 110 -4.08 1.66 -6.72
C LEU A 110 -4.33 1.65 -5.21
N ALA A 111 -5.42 1.04 -4.75
CA ALA A 111 -5.71 0.90 -3.33
C ALA A 111 -4.60 0.11 -2.61
N GLY A 112 -4.10 -0.97 -3.22
CA GLY A 112 -2.98 -1.72 -2.70
C GLY A 112 -1.69 -0.88 -2.59
N LEU A 113 -1.40 -0.06 -3.61
CA LEU A 113 -0.25 0.84 -3.62
C LEU A 113 -0.36 1.91 -2.51
N TYR A 114 -1.53 2.55 -2.39
CA TYR A 114 -1.76 3.56 -1.36
C TYR A 114 -1.71 2.96 0.05
N TYR A 115 -2.22 1.74 0.23
CA TYR A 115 -2.16 1.05 1.50
C TYR A 115 -0.70 0.71 1.90
N ASP A 116 0.08 0.17 0.96
CA ASP A 116 1.49 -0.19 1.19
C ASP A 116 2.35 1.04 1.53
N LEU A 117 2.12 2.15 0.84
CA LEU A 117 2.81 3.41 1.13
C LEU A 117 2.31 4.11 2.41
N GLY A 118 1.21 3.64 2.99
CA GLY A 118 0.58 4.20 4.19
C GLY A 118 -0.19 5.50 3.95
N VAL A 119 -0.61 5.73 2.70
CA VAL A 119 -1.46 6.87 2.31
C VAL A 119 -2.89 6.66 2.80
N ILE A 120 -3.39 5.42 2.72
CA ILE A 120 -4.71 5.03 3.25
C ILE A 120 -4.54 3.98 4.35
N GLN A 121 -5.47 3.96 5.31
CA GLN A 121 -5.37 3.08 6.48
C GLN A 121 -5.80 1.64 6.20
N LYS A 122 -6.59 1.41 5.15
CA LYS A 122 -7.16 0.11 4.81
C LYS A 122 -7.15 -0.08 3.29
N ASN A 123 -7.00 -1.32 2.86
CA ASN A 123 -6.91 -1.69 1.45
C ASN A 123 -8.29 -2.10 0.93
N THR A 124 -9.18 -1.13 0.75
CA THR A 124 -10.55 -1.34 0.29
C THR A 124 -10.91 -0.36 -0.82
N VAL A 125 -11.65 -0.82 -1.80
CA VAL A 125 -12.23 0.00 -2.85
C VAL A 125 -13.75 0.00 -2.66
N THR A 126 -14.36 1.18 -2.66
CA THR A 126 -15.81 1.33 -2.71
C THR A 126 -16.20 1.79 -4.10
N GLU A 127 -16.84 0.92 -4.84
CA GLU A 127 -17.45 1.26 -6.13
C GLU A 127 -18.81 1.90 -5.89
N ALA A 128 -19.14 2.89 -6.72
CA ALA A 128 -20.43 3.57 -6.72
C ALA A 128 -20.80 3.94 -8.15
N ASP A 129 -22.07 3.75 -8.50
CA ASP A 129 -22.63 4.11 -9.81
C ASP A 129 -23.53 5.35 -9.67
N HIS A 130 -23.90 5.98 -10.80
CA HIS A 130 -24.75 7.16 -10.84
C HIS A 130 -26.07 6.97 -10.10
N SER A 131 -26.71 5.79 -10.25
CA SER A 131 -27.98 5.45 -9.60
C SER A 131 -27.89 5.33 -8.07
N GLU A 132 -26.68 5.10 -7.54
CA GLU A 132 -26.42 5.00 -6.10
C GLU A 132 -26.07 6.35 -5.48
N LEU A 133 -25.73 7.34 -6.30
CA LEU A 133 -25.37 8.69 -5.86
C LEU A 133 -26.52 9.68 -6.01
N VAL A 134 -27.39 9.50 -7.00
CA VAL A 134 -28.44 10.46 -7.36
C VAL A 134 -29.84 9.87 -7.16
N GLY A 135 -30.61 10.52 -6.29
CA GLY A 135 -31.99 10.15 -5.98
C GLY A 135 -33.01 10.95 -6.79
N SER A 136 -34.29 10.60 -6.64
CA SER A 136 -35.38 11.31 -7.32
C SER A 136 -35.72 12.67 -6.69
N SER A 137 -35.19 12.95 -5.49
CA SER A 137 -35.35 14.21 -4.76
C SER A 137 -34.02 14.65 -4.13
N THR A 138 -33.87 15.95 -3.87
CA THR A 138 -32.64 16.50 -3.26
C THR A 138 -32.29 15.84 -1.93
N GLU A 139 -33.28 15.68 -1.03
CA GLU A 139 -33.07 15.00 0.25
C GLU A 139 -32.59 13.55 0.08
N GLN A 140 -33.09 12.86 -0.95
CA GLN A 140 -32.69 11.49 -1.22
C GLN A 140 -31.25 11.44 -1.77
N THR A 141 -30.87 12.35 -2.67
CA THR A 141 -29.51 12.48 -3.19
C THR A 141 -28.50 12.75 -2.07
N GLU A 142 -28.82 13.65 -1.14
CA GLU A 142 -27.98 13.94 0.04
C GLU A 142 -27.77 12.66 0.88
N ARG A 143 -28.84 11.94 1.21
CA ARG A 143 -28.76 10.69 1.99
C ARG A 143 -27.95 9.61 1.29
N GLN A 144 -28.15 9.45 -0.02
CA GLN A 144 -27.46 8.44 -0.83
C GLN A 144 -25.95 8.73 -0.93
N THR A 145 -25.60 9.98 -1.24
CA THR A 145 -24.20 10.42 -1.31
C THR A 145 -23.51 10.24 0.06
N ASP A 146 -24.14 10.68 1.14
CA ASP A 146 -23.60 10.53 2.49
C ASP A 146 -23.39 9.05 2.89
N ALA A 147 -24.30 8.17 2.50
CA ALA A 147 -24.20 6.75 2.78
C ALA A 147 -22.96 6.13 2.10
N ILE A 148 -22.71 6.47 0.83
CA ILE A 148 -21.54 6.00 0.09
C ILE A 148 -20.24 6.59 0.67
N LEU A 149 -20.22 7.88 1.01
CA LEU A 149 -19.06 8.52 1.62
C LEU A 149 -18.70 7.88 2.97
N ARG A 150 -19.69 7.55 3.80
CA ARG A 150 -19.48 6.84 5.07
C ARG A 150 -18.93 5.43 4.86
N LYS A 151 -19.45 4.71 3.86
CA LYS A 151 -18.94 3.39 3.48
C LYS A 151 -17.46 3.46 3.07
N ALA A 152 -17.10 4.46 2.27
CA ALA A 152 -15.72 4.67 1.82
C ALA A 152 -14.77 5.13 2.94
N SER A 153 -15.25 5.94 3.89
CA SER A 153 -14.42 6.49 4.98
C SER A 153 -14.06 5.47 6.07
N HIS A 154 -14.89 4.43 6.23
CA HIS A 154 -14.71 3.39 7.23
C HIS A 154 -14.27 2.04 6.64
N GLY A 155 -14.19 1.95 5.31
CA GLY A 155 -13.63 0.82 4.56
C GLY A 155 -12.17 0.61 4.89
#